data_AF-N9A2G3-F1
#
_entry.id   AF-N9A2G3-F1
#
_cell.length_a   1.000
_cell.length_b   1.000
_cell.length_c   1.000
_cell.angle_alpha   90.00
_cell.angle_beta   90.00
_cell.angle_gamma   90.00
#
_symmetry.space_group_name_H-M   'P 1'
#
loop_
_entity.id
_entity.type
_entity.pdbx_description
1 polymer ?
#
loop_
_entity_poly.entity_id
_entity_poly.type
_entity_poly.pdbx_seq_one_letter_code
_entity_poly.pdbx_strand_id
1 'polypeptide(L)'
;MNIRNTIFTNESSEMISAFNKAQETFKYFWRELSWEYRRIIPVFDLAYVKCAFIQEHSDSSDSPLVEYMWISQIDFDGTTISGQLMNQPNYIDNVQAGEIIEQPFETIVDWMFLTQDQVYGGFTIQEYRKQLNDSERKEYDASWGINFGDPNNILFVYDQEEHPENLIEHPMCEKMLDSFLHFIQTNPTVIHERDNRGNQLLHREAIAGNFLIIQALLQHNLDKSALNNQSMTASDLAHKMGWENIAKLLA
;
A
#
# COMPACT_ATOMS: atom_id res chain seq x y z
N MET A 1 22.53 11.16 3.31
CA MET A 1 22.13 10.13 4.29
C MET A 1 21.07 9.26 3.62
N ASN A 2 21.09 7.93 3.78
CA ASN A 2 20.05 7.06 3.20
C ASN A 2 18.77 7.21 4.04
N ILE A 3 17.67 7.65 3.43
CA ILE A 3 16.36 7.87 4.09
C ILE A 3 15.99 6.67 4.96
N ARG A 4 16.20 5.45 4.46
CA ARG A 4 15.90 4.21 5.18
C ARG A 4 16.73 4.05 6.46
N ASN A 5 18.03 4.39 6.41
CA ASN A 5 18.88 4.31 7.60
C ASN A 5 18.39 5.29 8.66
N THR A 6 18.06 6.52 8.25
CA THR A 6 17.55 7.54 9.16
C THR A 6 16.30 7.08 9.89
N ILE A 7 15.31 6.54 9.16
CA ILE A 7 14.06 6.05 9.74
C ILE A 7 14.33 4.92 10.75
N PHE A 8 15.29 4.04 10.49
CA PHE A 8 15.44 2.80 11.26
C PHE A 8 16.42 2.94 12.43
N THR A 9 17.16 4.05 12.55
CA THR A 9 18.35 4.15 13.40
C THR A 9 18.08 3.91 14.90
N ASN A 10 16.91 4.29 15.40
CA ASN A 10 16.59 4.26 16.84
C ASN A 10 15.59 3.16 17.23
N GLU A 11 15.24 2.26 16.30
CA GLU A 11 14.22 1.24 16.51
C GLU A 11 14.81 -0.11 16.90
N SER A 12 14.01 -0.95 17.58
CA SER A 12 14.40 -2.32 17.90
C SER A 12 14.49 -3.20 16.65
N SER A 13 15.23 -4.31 16.72
CA SER A 13 15.34 -5.28 15.61
C SER A 13 13.97 -5.82 15.18
N GLU A 14 13.07 -6.02 16.13
CA GLU A 14 11.73 -6.54 15.92
C GLU A 14 10.86 -5.50 15.20
N MET A 15 10.93 -4.23 15.62
CA MET A 15 10.20 -3.15 14.98
C MET A 15 10.71 -2.89 13.55
N ILE A 16 12.02 -2.93 13.34
CA ILE A 16 12.62 -2.86 12.00
C ILE A 16 12.15 -4.04 11.14
N SER A 17 12.02 -5.24 11.70
CA SER A 17 11.45 -6.40 11.00
C SER A 17 9.99 -6.15 10.59
N ALA A 18 9.19 -5.53 11.46
CA ALA A 18 7.81 -5.15 11.16
C ALA A 18 7.75 -4.12 10.02
N PHE A 19 8.61 -3.09 10.03
CA PHE A 19 8.69 -2.09 8.95
C PHE A 19 9.02 -2.74 7.60
N ASN A 20 10.00 -3.64 7.59
CA ASN A 20 10.40 -4.36 6.39
C ASN A 20 9.25 -5.21 5.84
N LYS A 21 8.53 -5.94 6.71
CA LYS A 21 7.36 -6.74 6.31
C LYS A 21 6.24 -5.87 5.75
N ALA A 22 5.98 -4.70 6.36
CA ALA A 22 5.00 -3.76 5.84
C ALA A 22 5.35 -3.33 4.41
N GLN A 23 6.61 -2.94 4.15
CA GLN A 23 7.05 -2.58 2.79
C GLN A 23 6.95 -3.75 1.80
N GLU A 24 7.40 -4.95 2.19
CA GLU A 24 7.37 -6.14 1.33
C GLU A 24 5.95 -6.54 0.91
N THR A 25 4.99 -6.34 1.82
CA THR A 25 3.60 -6.77 1.63
C THR A 25 2.66 -5.65 1.23
N PHE A 26 3.13 -4.39 1.14
CA PHE A 26 2.31 -3.23 0.74
C PHE A 26 1.61 -3.41 -0.60
N LYS A 27 2.20 -4.21 -1.50
CA LYS A 27 1.58 -4.59 -2.77
C LYS A 27 0.18 -5.21 -2.61
N TYR A 28 -0.05 -5.96 -1.54
CA TYR A 28 -1.36 -6.55 -1.25
C TYR A 28 -2.35 -5.49 -0.79
N PHE A 29 -1.96 -4.63 0.16
CA PHE A 29 -2.77 -3.48 0.57
C PHE A 29 -3.21 -2.65 -0.63
N TRP A 30 -2.28 -2.29 -1.51
CA TRP A 30 -2.61 -1.49 -2.68
C TRP A 30 -3.50 -2.24 -3.68
N ARG A 31 -3.27 -3.53 -3.90
CA ARG A 31 -4.15 -4.36 -4.76
C ARG A 31 -5.59 -4.33 -4.27
N GLU A 32 -5.78 -4.61 -2.98
CA GLU A 32 -7.09 -4.63 -2.33
C GLU A 32 -7.78 -3.25 -2.41
N LEU A 33 -7.06 -2.18 -2.04
CA LEU A 33 -7.59 -0.82 -2.08
C LEU A 33 -7.91 -0.35 -3.51
N SER A 34 -7.11 -0.76 -4.51
CA SER A 34 -7.39 -0.44 -5.91
C SER A 34 -8.70 -1.08 -6.39
N TRP A 35 -9.06 -2.25 -5.89
CA TRP A 35 -10.33 -2.90 -6.17
C TRP A 35 -11.47 -2.28 -5.37
N GLU A 36 -11.19 -1.84 -4.15
CA GLU A 36 -12.13 -1.11 -3.32
C GLU A 36 -12.59 0.19 -3.98
N TYR A 37 -11.67 0.96 -4.57
CA TYR A 37 -12.02 2.19 -5.32
C TYR A 37 -12.84 1.96 -6.58
N ARG A 38 -12.92 0.72 -7.08
CA ARG A 38 -13.79 0.35 -8.22
C ARG A 38 -15.21 0.00 -7.76
N ARG A 39 -15.48 -0.09 -6.45
CA ARG A 39 -16.81 -0.42 -5.91
C ARG A 39 -17.74 0.78 -5.90
N ILE A 40 -19.02 0.52 -6.13
CA ILE A 40 -20.10 1.49 -5.93
C ILE A 40 -20.38 1.68 -4.44
N ILE A 41 -20.34 0.58 -3.67
CA ILE A 41 -20.54 0.56 -2.23
C ILE A 41 -19.23 0.05 -1.61
N PRO A 42 -18.48 0.92 -0.92
CA PRO A 42 -17.30 0.50 -0.17
C PRO A 42 -17.64 -0.57 0.88
N VAL A 43 -16.76 -1.55 1.04
CA VAL A 43 -16.82 -2.58 2.08
C VAL A 43 -15.72 -2.43 3.12
N PHE A 44 -14.72 -1.57 2.86
CA PHE A 44 -13.69 -1.26 3.85
C PHE A 44 -14.22 -0.32 4.91
N ASP A 45 -14.06 -0.71 6.18
CA ASP A 45 -14.36 0.14 7.33
C ASP A 45 -13.23 1.16 7.54
N LEU A 46 -11.98 0.79 7.22
CA LEU A 46 -10.82 1.69 7.16
C LEU A 46 -9.73 1.14 6.23
N ALA A 47 -8.88 2.05 5.75
CA ALA A 47 -7.63 1.74 5.08
C ALA A 47 -6.61 2.86 5.34
N TYR A 48 -5.54 2.54 6.07
CA TYR A 48 -4.54 3.50 6.50
C TYR A 48 -3.12 3.02 6.20
N VAL A 49 -2.23 3.97 5.97
CA VAL A 49 -0.79 3.72 5.82
C VAL A 49 -0.05 4.59 6.81
N LYS A 50 0.95 4.01 7.47
CA LYS A 50 1.81 4.73 8.40
C LYS A 50 3.14 5.04 7.71
N CYS A 51 3.49 6.32 7.66
CA CYS A 51 4.76 6.79 7.11
C CYS A 51 5.62 7.44 8.18
N ALA A 52 6.93 7.36 7.97
CA ALA A 52 7.92 8.15 8.70
C ALA A 52 8.06 9.54 8.08
N PHE A 53 7.97 10.58 8.90
CA PHE A 53 8.20 11.97 8.55
C PHE A 53 9.50 12.43 9.21
N ILE A 54 10.35 13.10 8.44
CA ILE A 54 11.71 13.46 8.86
C ILE A 54 11.84 14.99 8.83
N GLN A 55 12.33 15.58 9.91
CA GLN A 55 12.68 17.00 9.98
C GLN A 55 14.14 17.16 10.42
N GLU A 56 14.91 17.87 9.59
CA GLU A 56 16.30 18.22 9.87
C GLU A 56 16.37 19.56 10.61
N HIS A 57 17.21 19.64 11.64
CA HIS A 57 17.58 20.87 12.33
C HIS A 57 19.10 21.01 12.35
N SER A 58 19.60 22.08 11.74
CA SER A 58 21.04 22.34 11.58
C SER A 58 21.83 22.43 12.89
N ASP A 59 21.16 22.73 14.00
CA ASP A 59 21.80 23.13 15.26
C ASP A 59 21.49 22.20 16.45
N SER A 60 20.91 21.01 16.20
CA SER A 60 20.57 20.04 17.25
C SER A 60 21.34 18.73 17.11
N SER A 61 21.87 18.21 18.21
CA SER A 61 22.45 16.86 18.28
C SER A 61 21.43 15.75 18.07
N ASP A 62 20.14 16.06 18.25
CA ASP A 62 19.03 15.12 18.17
C ASP A 62 18.35 15.16 16.78
N SER A 63 18.99 15.83 15.80
CA SER A 63 18.55 15.85 14.40
C SER A 63 19.06 14.64 13.61
N PRO A 64 18.28 14.11 12.66
CA PRO A 64 16.90 14.48 12.35
C PRO A 64 15.88 13.91 13.32
N LEU A 65 14.80 14.67 13.53
CA LEU A 65 13.61 14.18 14.21
C LEU A 65 12.82 13.28 13.26
N VAL A 66 12.36 12.15 13.78
CA VAL A 66 11.53 11.18 13.04
C VAL A 66 10.23 10.96 13.80
N GLU A 67 9.11 11.12 13.11
CA GLU A 67 7.79 10.82 13.66
C GLU A 67 6.99 9.93 12.70
N TYR A 68 6.30 8.92 13.24
CA TYR A 68 5.54 7.96 12.43
C TYR A 68 4.05 8.19 12.56
N MET A 69 3.39 8.54 11.45
CA MET A 69 2.01 8.99 11.48
C MET A 69 1.15 8.28 10.43
N TRP A 70 -0.12 8.09 10.79
CA TRP A 70 -1.12 7.47 9.92
C TRP A 70 -1.67 8.47 8.91
N ILE A 71 -1.85 7.98 7.69
CA ILE A 71 -2.41 8.67 6.54
C ILE A 71 -3.67 7.89 6.12
N SER A 72 -4.69 8.60 5.68
CA SER A 72 -5.94 8.07 5.14
C SER A 72 -6.16 8.56 3.70
N GLN A 73 -7.22 8.08 3.03
CA GLN A 73 -7.54 8.45 1.63
C GLN A 73 -6.34 8.21 0.69
N ILE A 74 -5.83 6.98 0.76
CA ILE A 74 -4.54 6.63 0.17
C ILE A 74 -4.62 6.58 -1.36
N ASP A 75 -3.71 7.28 -2.02
CA ASP A 75 -3.40 7.06 -3.43
C ASP A 75 -1.91 6.74 -3.58
N PHE A 76 -1.56 5.99 -4.62
CA PHE A 76 -0.22 5.49 -4.82
C PHE A 76 0.11 5.30 -6.30
N ASP A 77 1.20 5.92 -6.74
CA ASP A 77 1.59 5.95 -8.15
C ASP A 77 2.67 4.94 -8.54
N GLY A 78 3.05 4.07 -7.59
CA GLY A 78 4.14 3.11 -7.72
C GLY A 78 5.45 3.55 -7.06
N THR A 79 5.61 4.83 -6.74
CA THR A 79 6.80 5.35 -6.04
C THR A 79 6.48 6.27 -4.88
N THR A 80 5.37 6.99 -4.95
CA THR A 80 4.97 8.01 -3.98
C THR A 80 3.57 7.65 -3.48
N ILE A 81 3.43 7.59 -2.16
CA ILE A 81 2.14 7.52 -1.50
C ILE A 81 1.65 8.94 -1.21
N SER A 82 0.36 9.16 -1.40
CA SER A 82 -0.30 10.41 -1.05
C SER A 82 -1.60 10.14 -0.30
N GLY A 83 -2.03 11.11 0.48
CA GLY A 83 -3.26 11.02 1.25
C GLY A 83 -3.36 12.09 2.33
N GLN A 84 -4.35 11.97 3.20
CA GLN A 84 -4.61 12.93 4.27
C GLN A 84 -3.98 12.48 5.58
N LEU A 85 -3.11 13.32 6.16
CA LEU A 85 -2.50 13.07 7.48
C LEU A 85 -3.57 13.06 8.57
N MET A 86 -3.58 12.02 9.42
CA MET A 86 -4.65 11.84 10.41
C MET A 86 -4.38 12.51 11.76
N ASN A 87 -3.11 12.57 12.18
CA ASN A 87 -2.74 12.96 13.54
C ASN A 87 -1.89 14.23 13.54
N GLN A 88 -1.98 14.99 14.64
CA GLN A 88 -1.09 16.13 14.83
C GLN A 88 0.30 15.63 15.22
N PRO A 89 1.38 16.14 14.60
CA PRO A 89 2.71 15.76 15.01
C PRO A 89 3.04 16.30 16.41
N ASN A 90 3.91 15.59 17.12
CA ASN A 90 4.36 15.93 18.46
C ASN A 90 5.74 16.58 18.45
N TYR A 91 6.60 16.19 17.51
CA TYR A 91 8.02 16.58 17.50
C TYR A 91 8.41 17.42 16.30
N ILE A 92 7.65 17.33 15.21
CA ILE A 92 7.92 18.05 13.95
C ILE A 92 6.87 19.13 13.68
N ASP A 93 7.22 20.17 12.95
CA ASP A 93 6.33 21.29 12.61
C ASP A 93 6.21 21.54 11.10
N ASN A 94 6.80 20.66 10.28
CA ASN A 94 6.79 20.74 8.82
C ASN A 94 5.53 20.18 8.15
N VAL A 95 4.62 19.57 8.91
CA VAL A 95 3.31 19.06 8.46
C VAL A 95 2.26 19.25 9.54
N GLN A 96 0.97 19.18 9.19
CA GLN A 96 -0.15 19.31 10.14
C GLN A 96 -1.29 18.33 9.86
N ALA A 97 -2.06 17.94 10.89
CA ALA A 97 -3.20 17.05 10.70
C ALA A 97 -4.23 17.64 9.71
N GLY A 98 -4.78 16.78 8.86
CA GLY A 98 -5.73 17.15 7.80
C GLY A 98 -5.08 17.61 6.49
N GLU A 99 -3.77 17.85 6.47
CA GLU A 99 -3.02 18.19 5.26
C GLU A 99 -2.94 17.00 4.29
N ILE A 100 -2.98 17.29 2.99
CA ILE A 100 -2.67 16.31 1.94
C ILE A 100 -1.15 16.27 1.79
N ILE A 101 -0.57 15.11 2.09
CA ILE A 101 0.87 14.88 2.06
C ILE A 101 1.24 13.98 0.88
N GLU A 102 2.49 14.05 0.46
CA GLU A 102 3.14 13.09 -0.43
C GLU A 102 4.40 12.57 0.27
N GLN A 103 4.59 11.26 0.28
CA GLN A 103 5.75 10.61 0.88
C GLN A 103 6.33 9.54 -0.06
N PRO A 104 7.67 9.38 -0.12
CA PRO A 104 8.28 8.26 -0.85
C PRO A 104 7.84 6.91 -0.27
N PHE A 105 7.71 5.90 -1.12
CA PHE A 105 7.39 4.52 -0.73
C PHE A 105 8.27 4.00 0.41
N GLU A 106 9.56 4.36 0.40
CA GLU A 106 10.55 3.92 1.38
C GLU A 106 10.28 4.44 2.80
N THR A 107 9.36 5.40 2.96
CA THR A 107 8.92 5.91 4.26
C THR A 107 7.81 5.09 4.89
N ILE A 108 7.16 4.19 4.15
CA ILE A 108 6.09 3.33 4.67
C ILE A 108 6.71 2.42 5.74
N VAL A 109 6.12 2.45 6.93
CA VAL A 109 6.53 1.64 8.08
C VAL A 109 5.42 0.70 8.56
N ASP A 110 4.17 0.97 8.17
CA ASP A 110 3.05 0.08 8.41
C ASP A 110 1.91 0.37 7.43
N TRP A 111 0.95 -0.54 7.34
CA TRP A 111 -0.33 -0.34 6.65
C TRP A 111 -1.37 -1.25 7.27
N MET A 112 -2.64 -0.88 7.22
CA MET A 112 -3.73 -1.78 7.61
C MET A 112 -5.02 -1.43 6.91
N PHE A 113 -5.86 -2.44 6.68
CA PHE A 113 -7.26 -2.24 6.33
C PHE A 113 -8.15 -3.15 7.18
N LEU A 114 -9.39 -2.72 7.38
CA LEU A 114 -10.43 -3.47 8.08
C LEU A 114 -11.60 -3.67 7.12
N THR A 115 -12.07 -4.91 7.05
CA THR A 115 -13.28 -5.28 6.32
C THR A 115 -13.89 -6.50 6.98
N GLN A 116 -15.21 -6.52 7.12
CA GLN A 116 -15.95 -7.63 7.73
C GLN A 116 -15.40 -8.03 9.11
N ASP A 117 -15.13 -7.03 9.96
CA ASP A 117 -14.58 -7.21 11.32
C ASP A 117 -13.19 -7.89 11.38
N GLN A 118 -12.50 -8.04 10.25
CA GLN A 118 -11.17 -8.64 10.15
C GLN A 118 -10.11 -7.62 9.72
N VAL A 119 -9.02 -7.54 10.49
CA VAL A 119 -7.87 -6.68 10.19
C VAL A 119 -6.85 -7.42 9.34
N TYR A 120 -6.29 -6.69 8.39
CA TYR A 120 -5.17 -7.10 7.55
C TYR A 120 -4.02 -6.09 7.71
N GLY A 121 -2.78 -6.55 7.72
CA GLY A 121 -1.60 -5.74 8.02
C GLY A 121 -1.46 -5.40 9.51
N GLY A 122 -1.02 -4.17 9.80
CA GLY A 122 -0.80 -3.67 11.16
C GLY A 122 0.44 -4.27 11.82
N PHE A 123 1.53 -4.45 11.08
CA PHE A 123 2.73 -5.14 11.54
C PHE A 123 3.34 -4.53 12.80
N THR A 124 3.37 -3.19 12.87
CA THR A 124 3.94 -2.46 14.02
C THR A 124 3.01 -2.51 15.22
N ILE A 125 1.69 -2.50 14.98
CA ILE A 125 0.67 -2.72 16.00
C ILE A 125 0.83 -4.12 16.60
N GLN A 126 0.99 -5.15 15.76
CA GLN A 126 1.12 -6.52 16.23
C GLN A 126 2.42 -6.75 16.98
N GLU A 127 3.54 -6.14 16.54
CA GLU A 127 4.80 -6.23 17.27
C GLU A 127 4.74 -5.57 18.65
N TYR A 128 4.03 -4.44 18.76
CA TYR A 128 3.73 -3.85 20.06
C TYR A 128 2.83 -4.76 20.91
N ARG A 129 1.74 -5.31 20.34
CA ARG A 129 0.79 -6.20 21.03
C ARG A 129 1.45 -7.47 21.56
N LYS A 130 2.53 -7.98 20.96
CA LYS A 130 3.28 -9.13 21.50
C LYS A 130 3.88 -8.88 22.88
N GLN A 131 4.18 -7.62 23.20
CA GLN A 131 4.76 -7.23 24.49
C GLN A 131 3.70 -7.12 25.60
N LEU A 132 2.43 -7.00 25.21
CA LEU A 132 1.29 -6.90 26.11
C LEU A 132 0.81 -8.28 26.56
N ASN A 133 0.27 -8.37 27.78
CA ASN A 133 -0.48 -9.53 28.23
C ASN A 133 -1.93 -9.52 27.68
N ASP A 134 -2.67 -10.61 27.89
CA ASP A 134 -4.01 -10.77 27.30
C ASP A 134 -5.04 -9.70 27.74
N SER A 135 -4.93 -9.16 28.95
CA SER A 135 -5.82 -8.08 29.41
C SER A 135 -5.46 -6.76 28.75
N GLU A 136 -4.17 -6.43 28.72
CA GLU A 136 -3.65 -5.23 28.08
C GLU A 136 -3.95 -5.21 26.57
N ARG A 137 -3.85 -6.37 25.90
CA ARG A 137 -4.25 -6.48 24.48
C ARG A 137 -5.73 -6.18 24.28
N LYS A 138 -6.62 -6.69 25.15
CA LYS A 138 -8.06 -6.40 25.04
C LYS A 138 -8.37 -4.94 25.28
N GLU A 139 -7.70 -4.30 26.24
CA GLU A 139 -7.83 -2.86 26.49
C GLU A 139 -7.31 -2.03 25.31
N TYR A 140 -6.19 -2.43 24.72
CA TYR A 140 -5.63 -1.82 23.52
C TYR A 140 -6.62 -1.91 22.35
N ASP A 141 -7.09 -3.13 22.04
CA ASP A 141 -8.07 -3.40 20.98
C ASP A 141 -9.36 -2.58 21.20
N ALA A 142 -9.85 -2.51 22.45
CA ALA A 142 -11.04 -1.71 22.80
C ALA A 142 -10.84 -0.20 22.62
N SER A 143 -9.62 0.31 22.85
CA SER A 143 -9.30 1.74 22.62
C SER A 143 -9.33 2.13 21.15
N TRP A 144 -9.07 1.17 20.26
CA TRP A 144 -9.21 1.32 18.81
C TRP A 144 -10.61 0.99 18.31
N GLY A 145 -11.41 0.25 19.09
CA GLY A 145 -12.68 -0.31 18.63
C GLY A 145 -12.49 -1.43 17.60
N ILE A 146 -11.32 -2.06 17.57
CA ILE A 146 -10.91 -3.04 16.55
C ILE A 146 -10.37 -4.29 17.24
N ASN A 147 -10.85 -5.47 16.82
CA ASN A 147 -10.24 -6.73 17.21
C ASN A 147 -9.07 -7.05 16.27
N PHE A 148 -7.84 -6.92 16.77
CA PHE A 148 -6.63 -7.18 15.97
C PHE A 148 -6.26 -8.68 15.87
N GLY A 149 -7.03 -9.58 16.51
CA GLY A 149 -6.79 -11.02 16.43
C GLY A 149 -5.48 -11.48 17.09
N ASP A 150 -4.92 -12.58 16.60
CA ASP A 150 -3.65 -13.16 17.09
C ASP A 150 -2.45 -12.35 16.57
N PRO A 151 -1.60 -11.78 17.45
CA PRO A 151 -0.43 -11.02 17.03
C PRO A 151 0.66 -11.84 16.29
N ASN A 152 0.54 -13.17 16.27
CA ASN A 152 1.42 -14.05 15.51
C ASN A 152 0.86 -14.45 14.15
N ASN A 153 -0.41 -14.16 13.86
CA ASN A 153 -1.07 -14.46 12.58
C ASN A 153 -1.56 -13.16 11.93
N ILE A 154 -0.76 -12.61 11.01
CA ILE A 154 -1.08 -11.38 10.29
C ILE A 154 -1.57 -11.73 8.90
N LEU A 155 -2.79 -11.28 8.57
CA LEU A 155 -3.39 -11.46 7.25
C LEU A 155 -3.00 -10.32 6.31
N PHE A 156 -2.94 -10.57 5.00
CA PHE A 156 -2.52 -9.61 3.98
C PHE A 156 -3.58 -9.33 2.92
N VAL A 157 -4.33 -10.35 2.51
CA VAL A 157 -5.36 -10.25 1.45
C VAL A 157 -6.67 -10.80 1.98
N TYR A 158 -7.78 -10.29 1.45
CA TYR A 158 -9.11 -10.69 1.90
C TYR A 158 -9.29 -12.22 1.77
N ASP A 159 -9.79 -12.83 2.84
CA ASP A 159 -10.19 -14.26 2.87
C ASP A 159 -9.03 -15.24 2.60
N GLN A 160 -7.79 -14.86 2.90
CA GLN A 160 -6.60 -15.66 2.56
C GLN A 160 -6.53 -17.05 3.22
N GLU A 161 -7.23 -17.25 4.34
CA GLU A 161 -7.19 -18.52 5.07
C GLU A 161 -8.07 -19.57 4.38
N GLU A 162 -9.25 -19.18 3.89
CA GLU A 162 -10.13 -20.05 3.11
C GLU A 162 -9.69 -20.13 1.65
N HIS A 163 -9.14 -19.02 1.12
CA HIS A 163 -8.76 -18.83 -0.29
C HIS A 163 -7.30 -18.38 -0.43
N PRO A 164 -6.31 -19.25 -0.18
CA PRO A 164 -4.89 -18.90 -0.28
C PRO A 164 -4.44 -18.48 -1.69
N GLU A 165 -5.19 -18.86 -2.73
CA GLU A 165 -5.00 -18.39 -4.10
C GLU A 165 -5.15 -16.87 -4.25
N ASN A 166 -5.85 -16.19 -3.33
CA ASN A 166 -6.00 -14.73 -3.32
C ASN A 166 -4.66 -14.00 -3.14
N LEU A 167 -3.64 -14.69 -2.61
CA LEU A 167 -2.26 -14.16 -2.57
C LEU A 167 -1.65 -14.08 -3.98
N ILE A 168 -2.03 -14.98 -4.88
CA ILE A 168 -1.52 -15.01 -6.25
C ILE A 168 -2.26 -13.98 -7.09
N GLU A 169 -3.59 -14.03 -7.11
CA GLU A 169 -4.43 -13.16 -7.94
C GLU A 169 -5.68 -12.73 -7.15
N HIS A 170 -6.06 -11.47 -7.27
CA HIS A 170 -7.23 -10.99 -6.55
C HIS A 170 -8.53 -11.55 -7.17
N PRO A 171 -9.51 -12.02 -6.38
CA PRO A 171 -10.71 -12.69 -6.91
C PRO A 171 -11.56 -11.80 -7.83
N MET A 172 -11.48 -10.47 -7.67
CA MET A 172 -12.18 -9.55 -8.58
C MET A 172 -11.52 -9.45 -9.95
N CYS A 173 -10.22 -9.77 -10.11
CA CYS A 173 -9.59 -9.83 -11.43
C CYS A 173 -10.30 -10.81 -12.34
N GLU A 174 -10.58 -12.01 -11.85
CA GLU A 174 -11.30 -13.04 -12.59
C GLU A 174 -12.77 -12.64 -12.79
N LYS A 175 -13.46 -12.28 -11.71
CA LYS A 175 -14.91 -11.96 -11.75
C LYS A 175 -15.24 -10.78 -12.67
N MET A 176 -14.33 -9.81 -12.79
CA MET A 176 -14.55 -8.60 -13.58
C MET A 176 -13.92 -8.66 -14.97
N LEU A 177 -13.21 -9.74 -15.32
CA LEU A 177 -12.43 -9.84 -16.56
C LEU A 177 -13.30 -9.60 -17.81
N ASP A 178 -14.44 -10.29 -17.91
CA ASP A 178 -15.33 -10.16 -19.07
C ASP A 178 -15.91 -8.75 -19.21
N SER A 179 -16.33 -8.14 -18.08
CA SER A 179 -16.84 -6.78 -18.06
C SER A 179 -15.75 -5.78 -18.45
N PHE A 180 -14.52 -5.99 -17.99
CA PHE A 180 -13.38 -5.15 -18.30
C PHE A 180 -13.01 -5.24 -19.79
N LEU A 181 -12.96 -6.45 -20.35
CA LEU A 181 -12.73 -6.68 -21.78
C LEU A 181 -13.80 -6.00 -22.65
N HIS A 182 -15.07 -6.14 -22.27
CA HIS A 182 -16.17 -5.47 -22.96
C HIS A 182 -16.03 -3.94 -22.90
N PHE A 183 -15.66 -3.40 -21.75
CA PHE A 183 -15.43 -1.97 -21.57
C PHE A 183 -14.31 -1.44 -22.49
N ILE A 184 -13.19 -2.16 -22.60
CA ILE A 184 -12.08 -1.76 -23.48
C ILE A 184 -12.47 -1.88 -24.96
N GLN A 185 -13.20 -2.93 -25.34
CA GLN A 185 -13.67 -3.08 -26.72
C GLN A 185 -14.60 -1.93 -27.14
N THR A 186 -15.43 -1.45 -26.21
CA THR A 186 -16.35 -0.34 -26.45
C THR A 186 -15.69 1.04 -26.30
N ASN A 187 -14.58 1.12 -25.57
CA ASN A 187 -13.84 2.36 -25.30
C ASN A 187 -12.32 2.15 -25.54
N PRO A 188 -11.87 1.87 -26.78
CA PRO A 188 -10.50 1.42 -27.04
C PRO A 188 -9.43 2.48 -26.72
N THR A 189 -9.79 3.76 -26.65
CA THR A 189 -8.85 4.83 -26.30
C THR A 189 -8.44 4.82 -24.83
N VAL A 190 -9.24 4.22 -23.95
CA VAL A 190 -9.02 4.24 -22.49
C VAL A 190 -7.69 3.62 -22.08
N ILE A 191 -7.20 2.66 -22.87
CA ILE A 191 -5.93 1.97 -22.60
C ILE A 191 -4.71 2.88 -22.79
N HIS A 192 -4.87 4.00 -23.50
CA HIS A 192 -3.82 4.98 -23.76
C HIS A 192 -3.95 6.26 -22.92
N GLU A 193 -5.08 6.45 -22.24
CA GLU A 193 -5.30 7.56 -21.32
C GLU A 193 -4.27 7.54 -20.21
N ARG A 194 -3.86 8.74 -19.78
CA ARG A 194 -2.86 8.95 -18.74
C ARG A 194 -3.48 9.71 -17.59
N ASP A 195 -3.18 9.29 -16.37
CA ASP A 195 -3.47 10.10 -15.19
C ASP A 195 -2.47 11.27 -15.05
N ASN A 196 -2.59 12.02 -13.95
CA ASN A 196 -1.72 13.15 -13.61
C ASN A 196 -0.24 12.75 -13.41
N ARG A 197 0.06 11.47 -13.15
CA ARG A 197 1.43 10.93 -13.04
C ARG A 197 1.92 10.35 -14.36
N GLY A 198 1.12 10.45 -15.43
CA GLY A 198 1.45 9.91 -16.74
C GLY A 198 1.26 8.40 -16.83
N ASN A 199 0.71 7.74 -15.80
CA ASN A 199 0.48 6.30 -15.82
C ASN A 199 -0.69 5.98 -16.76
N GLN A 200 -0.46 5.04 -17.67
CA GLN A 200 -1.52 4.42 -18.47
C GLN A 200 -2.19 3.27 -17.72
N LEU A 201 -3.27 2.73 -18.26
CA LEU A 201 -3.96 1.57 -17.70
C LEU A 201 -3.00 0.42 -17.38
N LEU A 202 -2.09 0.08 -18.29
CA LEU A 202 -1.09 -0.97 -18.07
C LEU A 202 -0.18 -0.71 -16.85
N HIS A 203 0.19 0.55 -16.59
CA HIS A 203 0.99 0.93 -15.42
C HIS A 203 0.18 0.71 -14.13
N ARG A 204 -1.06 1.20 -14.09
CA ARG A 204 -1.93 1.10 -12.91
C ARG A 204 -2.24 -0.36 -12.56
N GLU A 205 -2.55 -1.18 -13.57
CA GLU A 205 -2.80 -2.61 -13.35
C GLU A 205 -1.53 -3.37 -12.92
N ALA A 206 -0.33 -2.94 -13.38
CA ALA A 206 0.94 -3.49 -12.94
C ALA A 206 1.30 -3.14 -11.49
N ILE A 207 1.03 -1.90 -11.04
CA ILE A 207 1.20 -1.51 -9.64
C ILE A 207 0.23 -2.32 -8.76
N ALA A 208 -1.03 -2.44 -9.19
CA ALA A 208 -2.09 -3.16 -8.48
C ALA A 208 -1.93 -4.69 -8.50
N GLY A 209 -1.04 -5.25 -9.32
CA GLY A 209 -0.81 -6.70 -9.32
C GLY A 209 -1.91 -7.52 -10.00
N ASN A 210 -2.64 -6.95 -10.96
CA ASN A 210 -3.78 -7.58 -11.62
C ASN A 210 -3.34 -8.39 -12.86
N PHE A 211 -2.77 -9.57 -12.64
CA PHE A 211 -2.09 -10.35 -13.68
C PHE A 211 -3.02 -10.77 -14.84
N LEU A 212 -4.23 -11.26 -14.55
CA LEU A 212 -5.22 -11.67 -15.55
C LEU A 212 -5.66 -10.49 -16.44
N ILE A 213 -5.86 -9.32 -15.82
CA ILE A 213 -6.20 -8.09 -16.54
C ILE A 213 -5.06 -7.70 -17.49
N ILE A 214 -3.81 -7.76 -17.02
CA ILE A 214 -2.64 -7.46 -17.84
C ILE A 214 -2.51 -8.45 -19.00
N GLN A 215 -2.67 -9.76 -18.78
CA GLN A 215 -2.66 -10.75 -19.86
C GLN A 215 -3.66 -10.42 -20.96
N ALA A 216 -4.87 -10.03 -20.57
CA ALA A 216 -5.93 -9.64 -21.50
C ALA A 216 -5.58 -8.36 -22.26
N LEU A 217 -5.08 -7.34 -21.57
CA LEU A 217 -4.62 -6.08 -22.17
C LEU A 217 -3.56 -6.28 -23.25
N LEU A 218 -2.64 -7.23 -23.05
CA LEU A 218 -1.57 -7.50 -24.02
C LEU A 218 -2.06 -8.06 -25.36
N GLN A 219 -3.31 -8.54 -25.44
CA GLN A 219 -3.93 -8.93 -26.71
C GLN A 219 -4.30 -7.73 -27.60
N HIS A 220 -4.22 -6.50 -27.07
CA HIS A 220 -4.61 -5.26 -27.75
C HIS A 220 -3.44 -4.46 -28.35
N ASN A 221 -2.29 -5.10 -28.64
CA ASN A 221 -1.10 -4.45 -29.22
C ASN A 221 -0.60 -3.20 -28.45
N LEU A 222 -0.67 -3.26 -27.11
CA LEU A 222 -0.18 -2.19 -26.25
C LEU A 222 1.33 -2.00 -26.36
N ASP A 223 1.76 -0.74 -26.34
CA ASP A 223 3.17 -0.40 -26.18
C ASP A 223 3.61 -0.62 -24.72
N LYS A 224 4.26 -1.76 -24.47
CA LYS A 224 4.83 -2.10 -23.16
C LYS A 224 5.98 -1.18 -22.75
N SER A 225 6.58 -0.46 -23.70
CA SER A 225 7.72 0.43 -23.46
C SER A 225 7.32 1.87 -23.14
N ALA A 226 6.02 2.16 -23.13
CA ALA A 226 5.51 3.47 -22.74
C ALA A 226 6.00 3.83 -21.33
N LEU A 227 6.54 5.04 -21.20
CA LEU A 227 7.03 5.58 -19.93
C LEU A 227 5.99 6.49 -19.29
N ASN A 228 5.88 6.47 -17.96
CA ASN A 228 5.16 7.47 -17.17
C ASN A 228 6.03 8.73 -16.91
N ASN A 229 5.54 9.69 -16.12
CA ASN A 229 6.28 10.93 -15.82
C ASN A 229 7.52 10.68 -14.94
N GLN A 230 7.63 9.50 -14.33
CA GLN A 230 8.79 9.05 -13.54
C GLN A 230 9.78 8.26 -14.41
N SER A 231 9.59 8.22 -15.73
CA SER A 231 10.40 7.44 -16.68
C SER A 231 10.41 5.94 -16.39
N MET A 232 9.30 5.41 -15.86
CA MET A 232 9.12 3.98 -15.57
C MET A 232 8.15 3.36 -16.56
N THR A 233 8.46 2.15 -17.01
CA THR A 233 7.51 1.26 -17.70
C THR A 233 6.60 0.55 -16.70
N ALA A 234 5.54 -0.09 -17.20
CA ALA A 234 4.73 -0.99 -16.39
C ALA A 234 5.54 -2.17 -15.81
N SER A 235 6.58 -2.64 -16.51
CA SER A 235 7.47 -3.71 -16.01
C SER A 235 8.33 -3.23 -14.84
N ASP A 236 8.85 -1.99 -14.91
CA ASP A 236 9.63 -1.40 -13.81
C ASP A 236 8.80 -1.26 -12.54
N LEU A 237 7.54 -0.81 -12.69
CA LEU A 237 6.61 -0.69 -11.58
C LEU A 237 6.24 -2.06 -10.99
N ALA A 238 6.00 -3.07 -11.83
CA ALA A 238 5.77 -4.44 -11.35
C ALA A 238 6.95 -5.01 -10.57
N HIS A 239 8.19 -4.80 -11.03
CA HIS A 239 9.39 -5.19 -10.28
C HIS A 239 9.50 -4.44 -8.96
N LYS A 240 9.29 -3.12 -8.95
CA LYS A 240 9.36 -2.30 -7.72
C LYS A 240 8.34 -2.77 -6.68
N MET A 241 7.16 -3.19 -7.13
CA MET A 241 6.11 -3.72 -6.27
C MET A 241 6.29 -5.22 -5.92
N GLY A 242 7.30 -5.90 -6.46
CA GLY A 242 7.55 -7.32 -6.20
C GLY A 242 6.52 -8.25 -6.85
N TRP A 243 5.93 -7.84 -7.98
CA TRP A 243 5.07 -8.66 -8.84
C TRP A 243 5.88 -9.34 -9.94
N GLU A 244 6.76 -10.26 -9.55
CA GLU A 244 7.73 -10.92 -10.44
C GLU A 244 7.09 -11.64 -11.63
N ASN A 245 5.90 -12.22 -11.45
CA ASN A 245 5.13 -12.85 -12.52
C ASN A 245 4.67 -11.84 -13.58
N ILE A 246 4.22 -10.66 -13.15
CA ILE A 246 3.80 -9.57 -14.04
C ILE A 246 5.01 -8.94 -14.71
N ALA A 247 6.09 -8.70 -13.96
CA ALA A 247 7.31 -8.13 -14.50
C ALA A 247 7.89 -9.02 -15.62
N LYS A 248 7.91 -10.34 -15.42
CA LYS A 248 8.31 -11.32 -16.46
C LYS A 248 7.37 -11.34 -17.67
N LEU A 249 6.07 -11.13 -17.47
CA LEU A 249 5.09 -11.05 -18.57
C LEU A 249 5.27 -9.77 -19.41
N LEU A 250 5.71 -8.69 -18.76
CA LEU A 250 5.89 -7.37 -19.37
C LEU A 250 7.30 -7.12 -19.92
N ALA A 251 8.28 -7.97 -19.58
CA ALA A 251 9.62 -7.95 -20.14
C ALA A 251 9.65 -8.13 -21.67
#